data_AF-A0A0A1FHM0-F1
#
_entry.id   AF-A0A0A1FHM0-F1
#
_cell.length_a   1.000
_cell.length_b   1.000
_cell.length_c   1.000
_cell.angle_alpha   90.00
_cell.angle_beta   90.00
_cell.angle_gamma   90.00
#
_symmetry.space_group_name_H-M   'P 1'
#
loop_
_entity.id
_entity.type
_entity.pdbx_description
1 polymer ?
#
loop_
_entity_poly.entity_id
_entity_poly.type
_entity_poly.pdbx_seq_one_letter_code
_entity_poly.pdbx_strand_id
1 'polypeptide(L)'
;MFIEREYRRNGYGKYLFETSLRTLSYSHKKHLLFFSRPAMEKMARDAGFQVYESEHDFVQKQPLRWLFIKFFYKVQWLSNFYRIRELLRKKREFGSKFHFKIAVLHPE
;
A
#
# COMPACT_ATOMS: atom_id res chain seq x y z
N MET A 1 6.27 -0.12 3.02
CA MET A 1 7.39 0.28 3.90
C MET A 1 8.02 -0.96 4.51
N PHE A 2 9.34 -1.02 4.59
CA PHE A 2 10.06 -2.08 5.30
C PHE A 2 10.98 -1.40 6.31
N ILE A 3 10.94 -1.89 7.55
CA ILE A 3 11.81 -1.42 8.62
C ILE A 3 12.59 -2.63 9.09
N GLU A 4 13.90 -2.47 9.10
CA GLU A 4 14.83 -3.46 9.63
C GLU A 4 14.49 -3.78 11.09
N ARG A 5 14.72 -5.04 11.50
CA ARG A 5 14.18 -5.57 12.75
C ARG A 5 14.58 -4.73 13.96
N GLU A 6 15.81 -4.24 13.97
CA GLU A 6 16.43 -3.47 15.06
C GLU A 6 15.75 -2.12 15.31
N TYR A 7 15.11 -1.54 14.29
CA TYR A 7 14.41 -0.26 14.38
C TYR A 7 12.89 -0.40 14.52
N ARG A 8 12.38 -1.62 14.63
CA ARG A 8 10.94 -1.84 14.85
C ARG A 8 10.57 -1.44 16.29
N ARG A 9 9.33 -0.99 16.49
CA ARG A 9 8.75 -0.54 17.77
C ARG A 9 9.24 0.83 18.30
N ASN A 10 10.22 1.45 17.64
CA ASN A 10 10.70 2.80 18.00
C ASN A 10 9.89 3.94 17.34
N GLY A 11 8.66 3.68 16.88
CA GLY A 11 7.81 4.71 16.24
C GLY A 11 8.20 5.11 14.80
N TYR A 12 9.38 4.72 14.30
CA TYR A 12 9.86 5.10 12.95
C TYR A 12 8.88 4.75 11.82
N GLY A 13 8.14 3.66 11.94
CA GLY A 13 7.16 3.29 10.91
C GLY A 13 5.99 4.24 10.83
N LYS A 14 5.51 4.74 11.97
CA LYS A 14 4.47 5.76 12.03
C LYS A 14 5.01 7.08 11.49
N TYR A 15 6.20 7.49 11.94
CA TYR A 15 6.84 8.72 11.48
C TYR A 15 7.05 8.76 9.95
N LEU A 16 7.63 7.69 9.39
CA LEU A 16 7.86 7.60 7.94
C LEU A 16 6.53 7.57 7.18
N PHE A 17 5.51 6.91 7.72
CA PHE A 17 4.19 6.84 7.09
C PHE A 17 3.53 8.21 7.03
N GLU A 18 3.46 8.92 8.16
CA GLU A 18 2.93 10.28 8.23
C GLU A 18 3.71 11.25 7.36
N THR A 19 5.05 11.15 7.36
CA THR A 19 5.90 12.00 6.50
C THR A 19 5.59 11.75 5.03
N SER A 20 5.45 10.48 4.62
CA SER A 20 5.07 10.13 3.25
C SER A 20 3.69 10.70 2.89
N LEU A 21 2.71 10.63 3.81
CA LEU A 21 1.39 11.20 3.58
C LEU A 21 1.43 12.72 3.43
N ARG A 22 2.19 13.44 4.28
CA ARG A 22 2.36 14.90 4.16
C ARG A 22 3.04 15.29 2.84
N THR A 23 4.04 14.53 2.39
CA THR A 23 4.67 14.80 1.09
C THR A 23 3.69 14.57 -0.05
N LEU A 24 2.85 13.54 0.08
CA LEU A 24 1.89 13.18 -0.96
C LEU A 24 0.60 14.02 -0.90
N SER A 25 0.28 14.70 0.19
CA SER A 25 -0.91 15.55 0.29
C SER A 25 -0.85 16.76 -0.65
N TYR A 26 0.34 17.19 -1.05
CA TYR A 26 0.55 18.20 -2.08
C TYR A 26 0.28 17.69 -3.51
N SER A 27 0.08 16.38 -3.68
CA SER A 27 -0.25 15.78 -4.96
C SER A 27 -1.76 15.55 -5.04
N HIS A 28 -2.44 16.14 -6.03
CA HIS A 28 -3.88 15.92 -6.32
C HIS A 28 -4.21 14.51 -6.85
N LYS A 29 -3.38 13.50 -6.54
CA LYS A 29 -3.52 12.12 -7.00
C LYS A 29 -4.15 11.28 -5.90
N LYS A 30 -4.99 10.32 -6.28
CA LYS A 30 -5.57 9.35 -5.35
C LYS A 30 -4.46 8.56 -4.63
N HIS A 31 -4.51 8.51 -3.30
CA HIS A 31 -3.54 7.76 -2.50
C HIS A 31 -4.02 6.33 -2.29
N LEU A 32 -3.27 5.38 -2.86
CA LEU A 32 -3.51 3.95 -2.71
C LEU A 32 -2.37 3.31 -1.92
N LEU A 33 -2.73 2.53 -0.91
CA LEU A 33 -1.81 1.80 -0.06
C LEU A 33 -2.08 0.30 -0.17
N PHE A 34 -1.04 -0.48 -0.43
CA PHE A 34 -1.07 -1.95 -0.45
C PHE A 34 -0.25 -2.47 0.72
N PHE A 35 -0.86 -3.30 1.57
CA PHE A 35 -0.18 -3.82 2.76
C PHE A 35 -0.74 -5.18 3.19
N SER A 36 0.02 -5.94 3.97
CA SER A 36 -0.38 -7.29 4.43
C SER A 36 -0.30 -7.49 5.94
N ARG A 37 0.15 -6.47 6.70
CA ARG A 37 0.38 -6.58 8.14
C ARG A 37 -0.68 -5.84 8.97
N PRO A 38 -1.18 -6.41 10.07
CA PRO A 38 -2.17 -5.75 10.94
C PRO A 38 -1.70 -4.39 11.48
N ALA A 39 -0.42 -4.24 11.79
CA ALA A 39 0.13 -2.96 12.25
C ALA A 39 -0.03 -1.82 11.22
N MET A 40 0.08 -2.13 9.92
CA MET A 40 -0.18 -1.17 8.85
C MET A 40 -1.66 -0.84 8.73
N GLU A 41 -2.54 -1.80 9.02
CA GLU A 41 -3.99 -1.58 9.00
C GLU A 41 -4.39 -0.50 9.99
N LYS A 42 -3.91 -0.63 11.24
CA LYS A 42 -4.18 0.37 12.27
C LYS A 42 -3.71 1.76 11.85
N MET A 43 -2.47 1.87 11.36
CA MET A 43 -1.93 3.15 10.89
C MET A 43 -2.72 3.74 9.71
N ALA A 44 -3.18 2.91 8.78
CA ALA A 44 -4.00 3.35 7.65
C ALA A 44 -5.35 3.89 8.13
N ARG A 45 -6.04 3.17 9.02
CA ARG A 45 -7.33 3.60 9.60
C ARG A 45 -7.17 4.88 10.42
N ASP A 46 -6.13 4.98 11.25
CA ASP A 46 -5.82 6.18 12.05
C ASP A 46 -5.58 7.41 11.16
N ALA A 47 -5.06 7.21 9.95
CA ALA A 47 -4.86 8.27 8.96
C ALA A 47 -6.08 8.54 8.06
N GLY A 48 -7.24 7.93 8.35
CA GLY A 48 -8.49 8.14 7.62
C GLY A 48 -8.65 7.33 6.34
N PHE A 49 -7.81 6.32 6.10
CA PHE A 49 -7.98 5.45 4.94
C PHE A 49 -9.16 4.49 5.13
N GLN A 50 -9.93 4.30 4.07
CA GLN A 50 -10.85 3.16 3.97
C GLN A 50 -10.08 1.90 3.57
N VAL A 51 -10.12 0.87 4.41
CA VAL A 51 -9.43 -0.41 4.21
C VAL A 51 -10.39 -1.45 3.61
N TYR A 52 -9.93 -2.15 2.58
CA TYR A 52 -10.57 -3.29 1.93
C TYR A 52 -9.72 -4.55 2.15
N GLU A 53 -10.38 -5.66 2.46
CA GLU A 53 -9.73 -6.94 2.77
C GLU A 53 -8.98 -7.54 1.57
N SER A 54 -9.42 -7.23 0.34
CA SER A 54 -8.77 -7.67 -0.88
C SER A 54 -8.92 -6.68 -2.04
N GLU A 55 -8.14 -6.89 -3.11
CA GLU A 55 -8.33 -6.21 -4.40
C GLU A 55 -9.73 -6.45 -4.97
N HIS A 56 -10.28 -7.65 -4.76
CA HIS A 56 -11.61 -7.98 -5.22
C HIS A 56 -12.66 -7.10 -4.55
N ASP A 57 -12.58 -6.93 -3.23
CA ASP A 57 -13.54 -6.14 -2.44
C ASP A 57 -13.47 -4.65 -2.78
N PHE A 58 -12.27 -4.14 -3.08
CA PHE A 58 -12.08 -2.74 -3.47
C PHE A 58 -12.78 -2.40 -4.80
N VAL A 59 -12.81 -3.37 -5.69
CA VAL A 59 -13.26 -3.21 -7.07
C VAL A 59 -14.73 -3.62 -7.25
N GLN A 60 -15.25 -4.41 -6.31
CA GLN A 60 -16.62 -4.89 -6.36
C GLN A 60 -17.59 -3.71 -6.49
N LYS A 61 -18.49 -3.78 -7.48
CA LYS A 61 -19.52 -2.77 -7.80
C LYS A 61 -19.01 -1.43 -8.39
N GLN A 62 -17.72 -1.27 -8.69
CA GLN A 62 -17.19 -0.05 -9.33
C GLN A 62 -16.29 -0.34 -10.54
N PRO A 63 -16.83 -0.35 -11.77
CA PRO A 63 -16.09 -0.76 -12.97
C PRO A 63 -14.91 0.16 -13.32
N LEU A 64 -15.00 1.46 -12.99
CA LEU A 64 -13.89 2.40 -13.14
C LEU A 64 -12.69 2.04 -12.25
N ARG A 65 -12.93 1.60 -11.01
CA ARG A 65 -11.87 1.12 -10.10
C ARG A 65 -11.22 -0.15 -10.64
N TRP A 66 -12.00 -1.04 -11.25
CA TRP A 66 -11.48 -2.24 -11.92
C TRP A 66 -10.51 -1.87 -13.03
N LEU A 67 -10.94 -1.00 -13.95
CA LEU A 67 -10.13 -0.60 -15.09
C LEU A 67 -8.84 0.09 -14.64
N PHE A 68 -8.93 0.99 -13.66
CA PHE A 68 -7.77 1.68 -13.10
C PHE A 68 -6.76 0.70 -12.49
N ILE A 69 -7.20 -0.23 -11.64
CA ILE A 69 -6.30 -1.19 -10.98
C ILE A 69 -5.68 -2.15 -11.99
N LYS A 70 -6.49 -2.72 -12.90
CA LYS A 70 -6.05 -3.72 -13.87
C LYS A 70 -5.11 -3.16 -14.93
N PHE A 71 -5.42 -1.98 -15.48
CA PHE A 71 -4.73 -1.47 -16.66
C PHE A 71 -3.75 -0.34 -16.35
N PHE A 72 -4.12 0.62 -15.49
CA PHE A 72 -3.24 1.78 -15.25
C PHE A 72 -2.26 1.53 -14.12
N TYR A 73 -2.76 1.10 -12.96
CA TYR A 73 -1.93 0.90 -11.78
C TYR A 73 -0.97 -0.27 -11.94
N LYS A 74 -1.44 -1.44 -12.39
CA LYS A 74 -0.58 -2.62 -12.57
C LYS A 74 0.49 -2.41 -13.64
N VAL A 75 0.17 -1.74 -14.75
CA VAL A 75 1.18 -1.42 -15.78
C VAL A 75 2.22 -0.49 -15.21
N GLN A 76 1.83 0.63 -14.59
CA GLN A 76 2.77 1.55 -13.95
C GLN A 76 3.62 0.87 -12.87
N TRP A 77 3.02 -0.06 -12.13
CA TRP A 77 3.71 -0.80 -11.08
C TRP A 77 4.73 -1.80 -11.64
N LEU A 78 4.40 -2.48 -12.74
CA LEU A 78 5.30 -3.40 -13.45
C LEU A 78 6.43 -2.66 -14.18
N SER A 79 6.20 -1.41 -14.62
CA SER A 79 7.27 -0.58 -15.22
C SER A 79 8.33 -0.14 -14.21
N ASN A 80 8.10 -0.32 -12.90
CA ASN A 80 9.07 0.05 -11.87
C ASN A 80 9.98 -1.15 -11.49
N PHE A 81 11.11 -1.27 -12.19
CA PHE A 81 12.11 -2.32 -11.98
C PHE A 81 12.61 -2.42 -10.53
N TYR A 82 12.75 -1.29 -9.83
CA TYR A 82 13.15 -1.28 -8.42
C TYR A 82 12.14 -2.01 -7.53
N ARG A 83 10.83 -1.77 -7.74
CA ARG A 83 9.77 -2.46 -6.98
C ARG A 83 9.75 -3.96 -7.24
N ILE A 84 9.93 -4.39 -8.49
CA ILE A 84 10.01 -5.81 -8.84
C ILE A 84 11.18 -6.48 -8.13
N ARG A 85 12.38 -5.86 -8.16
CA ARG A 85 13.56 -6.37 -7.43
C ARG A 85 13.30 -6.52 -5.94
N GLU A 86 12.68 -5.52 -5.32
CA GLU A 86 12.34 -5.56 -3.89
C GLU A 86 11.34 -6.67 -3.52
N LEU A 87 10.37 -6.95 -4.38
CA LEU A 87 9.42 -8.05 -4.17
C LEU A 87 10.07 -9.42 -4.31
N LEU A 88 10.92 -9.59 -5.33
CA LEU A 88 11.68 -10.82 -5.52
C LEU A 88 12.62 -11.06 -4.35
N ARG A 89 13.32 -10.02 -3.88
CA ARG A 89 14.18 -10.07 -2.70
C ARG A 89 13.37 -10.49 -1.47
N LYS A 90 12.23 -9.85 -1.21
CA LYS A 90 11.38 -10.19 -0.05
C LYS A 90 10.77 -11.59 -0.14
N LYS A 91 10.38 -12.05 -1.32
CA LYS A 91 9.88 -13.40 -1.53
C LYS A 91 10.97 -14.43 -1.24
N ARG A 92 12.20 -14.16 -1.69
CA ARG A 92 13.37 -15.01 -1.45
C ARG A 92 13.78 -15.05 0.02
N GLU A 93 13.85 -13.90 0.68
CA GLU A 93 14.36 -13.81 2.07
C GLU A 93 13.32 -14.17 3.14
N PHE A 94 12.03 -13.94 2.90
CA PHE A 94 11.00 -14.03 3.94
C PHE A 94 9.85 -14.98 3.62
N GLY A 95 9.90 -15.72 2.51
CA GLY A 95 8.91 -16.76 2.15
C GLY A 95 7.45 -16.27 2.13
N SER A 96 7.23 -14.97 2.01
CA SER A 96 5.93 -14.36 2.32
C SER A 96 4.93 -14.58 1.20
N LYS A 97 3.79 -15.23 1.51
CA LYS A 97 2.57 -15.18 0.70
C LYS A 97 1.91 -13.82 0.96
N PHE A 98 2.05 -12.88 0.02
CA PHE A 98 1.52 -11.54 0.18
C PHE A 98 0.01 -11.51 -0.10
N HIS A 99 -0.79 -11.71 0.94
CA HIS A 99 -2.20 -11.32 0.90
C HIS A 99 -2.27 -9.82 1.14
N PHE A 100 -2.44 -9.05 0.07
CA PHE A 100 -2.48 -7.60 0.14
C PHE A 100 -3.92 -7.11 0.37
N LYS A 101 -4.10 -6.40 1.48
CA LYS A 101 -5.20 -5.46 1.71
C LYS A 101 -4.93 -4.17 0.95
N ILE A 102 -6.00 -3.48 0.57
CA ILE A 102 -5.93 -2.17 -0.11
C ILE A 102 -6.53 -1.11 0.80
N ALA A 103 -5.85 0.01 0.96
CA ALA A 103 -6.36 1.19 1.65
C ALA A 103 -6.40 2.39 0.71
N VAL A 104 -7.48 3.17 0.77
CA VAL A 104 -7.68 4.38 -0.05
C VAL A 104 -8.00 5.58 0.83
N LEU A 105 -7.31 6.70 0.61
CA LEU A 105 -7.60 7.99 1.24
C LEU A 105 -8.46 8.82 0.28
N HIS A 106 -9.61 9.31 0.74
CA HIS A 106 -10.67 9.96 -0.05
C HIS A 106 -11.34 9.05 -1.10
N PRO A 107 -12.26 8.16 -0.66
CA PRO A 107 -13.13 7.42 -1.56
C PRO A 107 -14.32 8.31 -1.97
N GLU A 108 -14.05 9.28 -2.86
CA GLU A 108 -15.00 10.28 -3.37
C GLU A 108 -15.49 11.30 -2.34
#